data_AF-A0A5J4X6S5-F1
#
_entry.id   AF-A0A5J4X6S5-F1
#
_cell.length_a   1.000
_cell.length_b   1.000
_cell.length_c   1.000
_cell.angle_alpha   90.00
_cell.angle_beta   90.00
_cell.angle_gamma   90.00
#
_symmetry.space_group_name_H-M   'P 1'
#
loop_
_entity.id
_entity.type
_entity.pdbx_description
1 polymer ?
#
loop_
_entity_poly.entity_id
_entity_poly.type
_entity_poly.pdbx_seq_one_letter_code
_entity_poly.pdbx_strand_id
1 'polypeptide(L)'
;MCDDPNIPYEIPVPVVGFNSAHFNMIFLLPYLTNKDWHIVPGGYLGDFSHIMRVEVKYKISNVKIQFLDIGMIMTKMSSKEAVQSFGDGKKE
;
A
#
# COMPACT_ATOMS: atom_id res chain seq x y z
N MET A 1 5.43 -3.26 25.35
CA MET A 1 4.36 -3.26 24.33
C MET A 1 3.29 -2.32 24.84
N CYS A 2 2.84 -1.39 24.01
CA CYS A 2 1.91 -0.34 24.44
C CYS A 2 0.48 -0.85 24.27
N ASP A 3 -0.05 -1.49 25.31
CA ASP A 3 -1.41 -2.03 25.37
C ASP A 3 -2.41 -0.92 25.74
N ASP A 4 -2.44 0.18 24.98
CA ASP A 4 -3.49 1.19 25.14
C ASP A 4 -4.73 0.77 24.30
N PRO A 5 -5.85 0.38 24.95
CA PRO A 5 -7.07 -0.02 24.27
C PRO A 5 -7.79 1.13 23.55
N ASN A 6 -7.36 2.40 23.74
CA ASN A 6 -7.93 3.57 23.09
C ASN A 6 -7.19 4.01 21.83
N ILE A 7 -6.07 3.38 21.48
CA ILE A 7 -5.42 3.66 20.19
C ILE A 7 -6.16 2.84 19.13
N PRO A 8 -6.89 3.48 18.20
CA PRO A 8 -7.54 2.76 17.13
C PRO A 8 -6.43 2.32 16.15
N TYR A 9 -5.90 1.12 16.36
CA TYR A 9 -5.10 0.40 15.36
C TYR A 9 -5.91 0.08 14.08
N GLU A 10 -7.09 0.68 13.91
CA GLU A 10 -7.97 0.57 12.76
C GLU A 10 -7.51 1.43 11.57
N ILE A 11 -6.65 2.44 11.79
CA ILE A 11 -6.11 3.26 10.70
C ILE A 11 -5.07 2.42 9.95
N PRO A 12 -5.31 2.05 8.67
CA PRO A 12 -4.37 1.27 7.92
C PRO A 12 -3.10 2.07 7.66
N VAL A 13 -1.94 1.42 7.77
CA VAL A 13 -0.65 2.03 7.43
C VAL A 13 -0.46 1.95 5.91
N PRO A 14 -0.44 3.08 5.17
CA PRO A 14 -0.27 3.06 3.73
C PRO A 14 1.21 2.86 3.37
N VAL A 15 1.48 1.92 2.47
CA VAL A 15 2.77 1.71 1.82
C VAL A 15 2.59 2.01 0.34
N VAL A 16 3.06 3.18 -0.08
CA VAL A 16 2.88 3.66 -1.46
C VAL A 16 4.13 3.35 -2.29
N GLY A 17 3.95 2.63 -3.41
CA GLY A 17 5.00 2.34 -4.38
C GLY A 17 4.76 3.07 -5.70
N PHE A 18 5.82 3.41 -6.43
CA PHE A 18 5.72 4.08 -7.72
C PHE A 18 5.85 3.08 -8.86
N ASN A 19 4.73 2.69 -9.49
CA ASN A 19 4.71 1.72 -10.60
C ASN A 19 5.50 0.43 -10.29
N SER A 20 5.57 0.10 -9.00
CA SER A 20 6.34 -1.00 -8.44
C SER A 20 5.44 -1.94 -7.66
N ALA A 21 4.13 -1.66 -7.57
CA ALA A 21 3.21 -2.51 -6.85
C ALA A 21 3.27 -3.94 -7.40
N HIS A 22 3.31 -4.14 -8.72
CA HIS A 22 3.48 -5.49 -9.27
C HIS A 22 4.81 -6.16 -8.84
N PHE A 23 5.95 -5.51 -9.07
CA PHE A 23 7.27 -6.06 -8.73
C PHE A 23 7.44 -6.31 -7.23
N ASN A 24 7.15 -5.30 -6.41
CA ASN A 24 7.26 -5.38 -4.95
C ASN A 24 6.30 -6.41 -4.38
N MET A 25 5.06 -6.49 -4.87
CA MET A 25 4.07 -7.40 -4.32
C MET A 25 4.34 -8.86 -4.68
N ILE A 26 4.94 -9.18 -5.84
CA ILE A 26 5.36 -10.57 -6.12
C ILE A 26 6.30 -11.09 -5.01
N PHE A 27 7.22 -10.24 -4.54
CA PHE A 27 8.14 -10.64 -3.47
C PHE A 27 7.51 -10.59 -2.08
N LEU A 28 6.62 -9.63 -1.82
CA LEU A 28 6.05 -9.42 -0.49
C LEU A 28 4.84 -10.31 -0.19
N LEU A 29 4.00 -10.61 -1.18
CA LEU A 29 2.76 -11.37 -1.00
C LEU A 29 2.99 -12.72 -0.29
N PRO A 30 3.99 -13.55 -0.66
CA PRO A 30 4.22 -14.82 0.03
C PRO A 30 4.49 -14.66 1.53
N TYR A 31 5.10 -13.56 1.95
CA TYR A 31 5.36 -13.25 3.36
C TYR A 31 4.15 -12.62 4.08
N LEU A 32 3.17 -12.12 3.34
CA LEU A 32 1.97 -11.48 3.87
C LEU A 32 0.71 -12.35 3.71
N THR A 33 0.83 -13.52 3.08
CA THR A 33 -0.18 -14.58 3.02
C THR A 33 0.33 -15.81 3.76
N ASN A 34 0.41 -15.72 5.08
CA ASN A 34 0.96 -16.81 5.91
C ASN A 34 0.06 -17.10 7.12
N LYS A 35 0.58 -17.84 8.10
CA LYS A 35 -0.18 -18.18 9.31
C LYS A 35 -0.59 -16.96 10.13
N ASP A 36 0.15 -15.85 10.07
CA ASP A 36 -0.05 -14.66 10.89
C ASP A 36 -0.72 -13.51 10.14
N TRP A 37 -0.66 -13.50 8.80
CA TRP A 37 -1.24 -12.47 7.94
C TRP A 37 -2.26 -13.03 6.96
N HIS A 38 -3.22 -12.21 6.53
CA HIS A 38 -4.13 -12.54 5.45
C HIS A 38 -4.50 -11.30 4.64
N ILE A 39 -4.79 -11.51 3.36
CA ILE A 39 -5.40 -10.48 2.52
C ILE A 39 -6.85 -10.29 2.99
N VAL A 40 -7.25 -9.04 3.20
CA VAL A 40 -8.61 -8.70 3.61
C VAL A 40 -9.58 -8.97 2.44
N PRO A 41 -10.81 -9.49 2.69
CA PRO A 41 -11.83 -9.60 1.65
C PRO A 41 -12.09 -8.25 0.97
N GLY A 42 -11.97 -8.19 -0.37
CA GLY A 42 -12.07 -6.92 -1.13
C GLY A 42 -10.83 -6.01 -1.03
N GLY A 43 -9.79 -6.43 -0.31
CA GLY A 43 -8.54 -5.71 -0.12
C GLY A 43 -7.61 -5.75 -1.34
N TYR A 44 -7.80 -6.71 -2.24
CA TYR A 44 -7.04 -6.82 -3.49
C TYR A 44 -7.77 -6.09 -4.62
N LEU A 45 -7.10 -5.11 -5.25
CA LEU A 45 -7.59 -4.38 -6.42
C LEU A 45 -6.54 -4.44 -7.54
N GLY A 46 -7.00 -4.76 -8.74
CA GLY A 46 -6.16 -4.92 -9.93
C GLY A 46 -6.05 -6.37 -10.37
N ASP A 47 -5.14 -6.64 -11.29
CA ASP A 47 -4.81 -7.99 -11.77
C ASP A 47 -3.36 -8.34 -11.46
N PHE A 48 -2.91 -9.54 -11.86
CA PHE A 48 -1.54 -9.97 -11.58
C PHE A 48 -0.50 -9.06 -12.23
N SER A 49 -0.77 -8.49 -13.40
CA SER A 49 0.16 -7.59 -14.11
C SER A 49 0.09 -6.15 -13.60
N HIS A 50 -1.06 -5.75 -13.05
CA HIS A 50 -1.34 -4.38 -12.61
C HIS A 50 -2.03 -4.39 -11.24
N ILE A 51 -1.25 -4.67 -10.21
CA ILE A 51 -1.70 -4.58 -8.82
C ILE A 51 -1.83 -3.10 -8.45
N MET A 52 -3.02 -2.68 -8.05
CA MET A 52 -3.30 -1.29 -7.66
C MET A 52 -3.38 -1.14 -6.14
N ARG A 53 -4.00 -2.12 -5.46
CA ARG A 53 -4.09 -2.16 -3.99
C ARG A 53 -4.00 -3.58 -3.48
N VAL A 54 -3.30 -3.76 -2.38
CA VAL A 54 -3.42 -4.96 -1.53
C VAL A 54 -3.52 -4.53 -0.07
N GLU A 55 -4.61 -4.93 0.58
CA GLU A 55 -4.76 -4.74 2.02
C GLU A 55 -4.56 -6.07 2.74
N VAL A 56 -3.67 -6.07 3.73
CA VAL A 56 -3.40 -7.22 4.58
C VAL A 56 -3.62 -6.86 6.04
N LYS A 57 -4.12 -7.83 6.80
CA LYS A 57 -4.38 -7.69 8.23
C LYS A 57 -3.62 -8.76 9.01
N TYR A 58 -2.97 -8.34 10.10
CA TYR A 58 -2.39 -9.27 11.06
C TYR A 58 -3.51 -9.98 11.80
N LYS A 59 -3.43 -11.30 11.99
CA LYS A 59 -4.56 -12.07 12.54
C LYS A 59 -4.75 -11.85 14.04
N ILE A 60 -3.67 -11.57 14.76
CA ILE A 60 -3.67 -11.45 16.23
C ILE A 60 -4.00 -10.01 16.67
N SER A 61 -3.65 -9.01 15.87
CA SER A 61 -3.89 -7.59 16.20
C SER A 61 -4.79 -6.94 15.17
N ASN A 62 -5.36 -5.77 15.46
CA ASN A 62 -6.13 -5.04 14.47
C ASN A 62 -5.29 -4.28 13.42
N VAL A 63 -3.95 -4.42 13.45
CA VAL A 63 -3.05 -3.77 12.48
C VAL A 63 -3.39 -4.19 11.05
N LYS A 64 -3.59 -3.17 10.21
CA LYS A 64 -3.79 -3.28 8.76
C LYS A 64 -2.69 -2.54 8.03
N ILE A 65 -2.19 -3.14 6.95
CA ILE A 65 -1.24 -2.52 6.03
C ILE A 65 -1.90 -2.46 4.66
N GLN A 66 -1.85 -1.29 4.03
CA GLN A 66 -2.42 -1.06 2.71
C GLN A 66 -1.31 -0.71 1.72
N PHE A 67 -1.00 -1.63 0.83
CA PHE A 67 -0.09 -1.41 -0.28
C PHE A 67 -0.86 -0.73 -1.40
N LEU A 68 -0.35 0.39 -1.89
CA LEU A 68 -0.99 1.21 -2.92
C LEU A 68 0.01 1.50 -4.04
N ASP A 69 -0.45 1.39 -5.28
CA ASP A 69 0.28 1.97 -6.40
C ASP A 69 -0.04 3.47 -6.49
N ILE A 70 1.00 4.29 -6.59
CA ILE A 70 0.85 5.75 -6.68
C ILE A 70 0.09 6.19 -7.94
N GLY A 71 0.05 5.36 -8.98
CA GLY A 71 -0.74 5.60 -10.19
C GLY A 71 -2.25 5.62 -9.94
N MET A 72 -2.72 5.18 -8.76
CA MET A 72 -4.09 5.40 -8.31
C MET A 72 -4.37 6.85 -7.90
N ILE A 73 -3.33 7.58 -7.48
CA ILE A 73 -3.44 8.92 -6.87
C ILE A 73 -2.94 9.99 -7.84
N MET A 74 -1.89 9.70 -8.59
CA MET A 74 -1.28 10.63 -9.53
C MET A 74 -1.66 10.33 -10.98
N THR A 75 -1.67 11.38 -11.81
CA THR A 75 -1.78 11.26 -13.27
C THR A 75 -0.64 10.37 -13.79
N LYS A 76 -0.91 9.54 -14.82
CA LYS A 76 0.10 8.67 -15.44
C LYS A 76 1.33 9.50 -15.86
N MET A 77 2.36 9.46 -15.03
CA MET A 77 3.65 10.07 -15.25
C MET A 77 4.72 9.11 -14.73
N SER A 78 5.90 9.15 -15.31
CA SER A 78 7.05 8.37 -14.85
C SER A 78 7.57 8.89 -13.51
N SER A 79 8.29 8.04 -12.76
CA SER A 79 8.91 8.45 -11.50
C SER A 79 9.88 9.62 -11.70
N LYS A 80 10.55 9.66 -12.86
CA LYS A 80 11.42 10.77 -13.25
C LYS A 80 10.64 12.08 -13.38
N GLU A 81 9.54 12.07 -14.11
CA GLU A 81 8.70 13.27 -14.28
C GLU A 81 8.11 13.71 -12.94
N ALA A 82 7.73 12.77 -12.07
CA ALA A 82 7.19 13.07 -10.75
C ALA A 82 8.22 13.75 -9.85
N VAL A 83 9.47 13.30 -9.88
CA VAL A 83 10.57 13.95 -9.14
C VAL A 83 10.89 15.33 -9.72
N GLN A 84 10.81 15.49 -11.05
CA GLN A 84 11.05 16.78 -11.69
C GLN A 84 9.97 17.81 -11.35
N SER A 85 8.70 17.40 -11.27
CA SER A 85 7.62 18.30 -10.88
C SER A 85 7.55 18.56 -9.37
N PHE A 86 8.27 17.77 -8.56
CA PHE A 86 8.31 17.92 -7.12
C PHE A 86 9.13 19.14 -6.72
N GLY A 87 8.45 20.26 -6.44
CA GLY A 87 9.07 21.53 -6.07
C GLY A 87 8.87 22.65 -7.08
N ASP A 88 8.41 22.32 -8.30
CA ASP A 88 7.95 23.28 -9.31
C ASP A 88 6.54 23.82 -8.98
N GLY A 89 6.26 24.02 -7.68
CA GLY A 89 4.97 24.43 -7.17
C GLY A 89 4.33 25.45 -8.10
N LYS A 90 3.06 25.23 -8.45
CA LYS A 90 2.27 26.30 -9.05
C LYS A 90 2.50 27.52 -8.16
N LYS A 91 3.20 28.52 -8.69
CA LYS A 91 3.12 29.87 -8.16
C LYS A 91 1.67 30.26 -8.36
N GLU A 92 0.86 30.06 -7.33
CA GLU A 92 -0.40 30.78 -7.19
C GLU A 92 -0.10 32.28 -7.10
#